data_AF-A0AB35Q7V4-F1
#
_entry.id   AF-A0AB35Q7V4-F1
#
_cell.length_a   1.000
_cell.length_b   1.000
_cell.length_c   1.000
_cell.angle_alpha   90.00
_cell.angle_beta   90.00
_cell.angle_gamma   90.00
#
_symmetry.space_group_name_H-M   'P 1'
#
loop_
_entity.id
_entity.type
_entity.pdbx_description
1 polymer ?
#
loop_
_entity_poly.entity_id
_entity_poly.type
_entity_poly.pdbx_seq_one_letter_code
_entity_poly.pdbx_strand_id
1 'polypeptide(L)'
;HYYEGVDDIYALAAMYLIGIAKAHAFHDGNKRTAFQAASIFLMMNGSELSGSLLLVKLTVFAAMGAASLEETTFALKLLSDYGNDLINDYEEDYL
;
A
#
# COMPACT_ATOMS: atom_id res chain seq x y z
N HIS A 1 -15.90 -4.80 -8.37
CA HIS A 1 -14.92 -4.85 -9.46
C HIS A 1 -13.93 -5.96 -9.15
N TYR A 2 -14.03 -7.10 -9.86
CA TYR A 2 -13.22 -8.30 -9.62
C TYR A 2 -12.02 -8.26 -10.57
N TYR A 3 -10.81 -8.03 -10.05
CA TYR A 3 -9.56 -8.16 -10.82
C TYR A 3 -8.93 -9.51 -10.45
N GLU A 4 -8.95 -10.46 -11.38
CA GLU A 4 -8.18 -11.73 -11.31
C GLU A 4 -8.35 -12.60 -10.04
N GLY A 5 -9.47 -12.49 -9.32
CA GLY A 5 -9.70 -13.28 -8.10
C GLY A 5 -8.88 -12.83 -6.89
N VAL A 6 -8.28 -11.64 -6.95
CA VAL A 6 -7.63 -11.00 -5.80
C VAL A 6 -8.68 -10.15 -5.08
N ASP A 7 -9.21 -10.67 -3.99
CA ASP A 7 -10.21 -9.98 -3.15
C ASP A 7 -9.56 -9.14 -2.02
N ASP A 8 -8.23 -9.23 -1.86
CA ASP A 8 -7.49 -8.42 -0.89
C ASP A 8 -7.21 -7.01 -1.46
N ILE A 9 -7.87 -6.01 -0.88
CA ILE A 9 -7.72 -4.61 -1.27
C ILE A 9 -6.29 -4.10 -1.10
N TYR A 10 -5.50 -4.64 -0.17
CA TYR A 10 -4.09 -4.26 0.00
C TYR A 10 -3.22 -4.85 -1.10
N ALA A 11 -3.56 -6.04 -1.60
CA ALA A 11 -2.86 -6.64 -2.75
C ALA A 11 -3.14 -5.84 -4.03
N LEU A 12 -4.40 -5.43 -4.24
CA LEU A 12 -4.75 -4.55 -5.35
C LEU A 12 -4.06 -3.19 -5.24
N ALA A 13 -4.02 -2.57 -4.05
CA ALA A 13 -3.28 -1.33 -3.81
C ALA A 13 -1.78 -1.50 -4.08
N ALA A 14 -1.18 -2.61 -3.67
CA ALA A 14 0.21 -2.93 -3.92
C ALA A 14 0.50 -3.07 -5.42
N MET A 15 -0.41 -3.67 -6.21
CA MET A 15 -0.30 -3.71 -7.67
C MET A 15 -0.29 -2.32 -8.29
N TYR A 16 -1.15 -1.40 -7.85
CA TYR A 16 -1.11 0.00 -8.30
C TYR A 16 0.23 0.67 -7.96
N LEU A 17 0.71 0.50 -6.73
CA LEU A 17 1.98 1.08 -6.27
C LEU A 17 3.15 0.58 -7.11
N ILE A 18 3.28 -0.73 -7.28
CA ILE A 18 4.39 -1.36 -8.00
C ILE A 18 4.31 -1.05 -9.50
N GLY A 19 3.13 -1.22 -10.10
CA GLY A 19 2.92 -1.04 -11.54
C GLY A 19 3.22 0.39 -11.97
N ILE A 20 2.61 1.37 -11.32
CA ILE A 20 2.78 2.79 -11.70
C ILE A 20 4.20 3.27 -11.39
N ALA A 21 4.79 2.84 -10.26
CA ALA A 21 6.14 3.28 -9.89
C ALA A 21 7.21 2.83 -10.89
N LYS A 22 7.04 1.65 -11.51
CA LYS A 22 7.99 1.07 -12.49
C LYS A 22 7.67 1.40 -13.95
N ALA A 23 6.44 1.85 -14.25
CA ALA A 23 5.98 1.99 -15.64
C ALA A 23 6.69 3.07 -16.46
N HIS A 24 7.40 4.01 -15.82
CA HIS A 24 7.95 5.21 -16.48
C HIS A 24 6.90 5.92 -17.36
N ALA A 25 5.64 5.91 -16.94
CA ALA A 25 4.50 6.40 -17.72
C ALA A 25 4.45 7.93 -17.84
N PHE A 26 5.02 8.64 -16.87
CA PHE A 26 5.09 10.10 -16.84
C PHE A 26 6.53 10.59 -16.95
N HIS A 27 6.72 11.80 -17.52
CA HIS A 27 8.03 12.46 -17.60
C HIS A 27 8.66 12.68 -16.21
N ASP A 28 7.83 13.06 -15.22
CA ASP A 28 8.16 13.03 -13.79
C ASP A 28 6.89 12.70 -13.01
N GLY A 29 7.03 12.29 -11.76
CA GLY A 29 5.92 12.09 -10.84
C GLY A 29 5.52 10.64 -10.62
N ASN A 30 6.06 9.66 -11.36
CA ASN A 30 5.66 8.25 -11.28
C ASN A 30 5.54 7.73 -9.84
N LYS A 31 6.52 7.99 -8.97
CA LYS A 31 6.50 7.60 -7.56
C LYS A 31 5.33 8.23 -6.77
N ARG A 32 5.12 9.54 -6.94
CA ARG A 32 4.05 10.30 -6.26
C ARG A 32 2.68 9.82 -6.74
N THR A 33 2.53 9.64 -8.05
CA THR A 33 1.30 9.12 -8.65
C THR A 33 1.02 7.69 -8.20
N ALA A 34 2.03 6.83 -8.13
CA ALA A 34 1.89 5.46 -7.66
C ALA A 34 1.41 5.39 -6.21
N PHE A 35 2.07 6.14 -5.31
CA PHE A 35 1.65 6.24 -3.92
C PHE A 35 0.22 6.77 -3.80
N GLN A 36 -0.10 7.85 -4.53
CA GLN A 36 -1.42 8.47 -4.44
C GLN A 36 -2.52 7.57 -5.00
N ALA A 37 -2.26 6.83 -6.08
CA ALA A 37 -3.20 5.88 -6.66
C ALA A 37 -3.50 4.72 -5.69
N ALA A 38 -2.46 4.13 -5.07
CA ALA A 38 -2.63 3.09 -4.06
C ALA A 38 -3.39 3.60 -2.82
N SER A 39 -3.03 4.79 -2.32
CA SER A 39 -3.70 5.43 -1.18
C SER A 39 -5.17 5.75 -1.47
N ILE A 40 -5.48 6.34 -2.63
CA ILE A 40 -6.87 6.64 -3.01
C ILE A 40 -7.68 5.36 -3.20
N PHE A 41 -7.08 4.32 -3.79
CA PHE A 41 -7.73 3.03 -3.94
C PHE A 41 -8.14 2.46 -2.58
N LEU A 42 -7.24 2.46 -1.58
CA LEU A 42 -7.57 2.00 -0.23
C LEU A 42 -8.68 2.86 0.40
N MET A 43 -8.58 4.19 0.30
CA MET A 43 -9.60 5.10 0.86
C MET A 43 -10.98 4.83 0.25
N MET A 44 -11.06 4.58 -1.06
CA MET A 44 -12.31 4.22 -1.75
C MET A 44 -12.87 2.86 -1.31
N ASN A 45 -12.05 2.00 -0.72
CA ASN A 45 -12.44 0.69 -0.19
C ASN A 45 -12.54 0.67 1.35
N GLY A 46 -12.52 1.84 2.00
CA GLY A 46 -12.74 1.97 3.44
C GLY A 46 -11.52 1.67 4.31
N SER A 47 -10.30 1.75 3.77
CA SER A 47 -9.07 1.70 4.57
C SER A 47 -8.18 2.92 4.29
N GLU A 48 -7.51 3.43 5.31
CA GLU A 48 -6.61 4.58 5.21
C GLU A 48 -5.17 4.20 5.59
N LEU A 49 -4.20 4.75 4.84
CA LEU A 49 -2.78 4.58 5.18
C LEU A 49 -2.38 5.56 6.29
N SER A 50 -1.75 5.03 7.33
CA SER A 50 -1.15 5.79 8.41
C SER A 50 0.11 6.50 7.92
N GLY A 51 0.21 7.82 8.16
CA GLY A 51 1.37 8.60 7.78
C GLY A 51 2.67 8.03 8.35
N SER A 52 3.54 7.48 7.49
CA SER A 52 4.78 6.82 7.89
C SER A 52 5.90 7.02 6.87
N LEU A 53 7.13 7.26 7.35
CA LEU A 53 8.32 7.32 6.50
C LEU A 53 8.61 5.98 5.81
N LEU A 54 8.08 4.88 6.33
CA LEU A 54 8.19 3.56 5.70
C LEU A 54 7.44 3.49 4.37
N LEU A 55 6.33 4.23 4.21
CA LEU A 55 5.60 4.30 2.94
C LEU A 55 6.42 4.98 1.83
N VAL A 56 7.21 5.99 2.20
CA VAL A 56 8.15 6.65 1.27
C VAL A 56 9.21 5.65 0.80
N LYS A 57 9.81 4.90 1.73
CA LYS A 57 10.81 3.86 1.41
C LYS A 57 10.22 2.77 0.53
N LEU A 58 9.03 2.28 0.86
CA LEU A 58 8.30 1.28 0.08
C LEU A 58 8.07 1.75 -1.36
N THR A 59 7.64 3.01 -1.54
CA THR A 59 7.45 3.61 -2.87
C THR A 59 8.75 3.70 -3.67
N VAL A 60 9.87 4.00 -3.00
CA VAL A 60 11.20 4.01 -3.65
C VAL A 60 11.62 2.60 -4.06
N PHE A 61 11.45 1.60 -3.19
CA PHE A 61 11.75 0.20 -3.53
C PHE A 61 10.89 -0.34 -4.66
N ALA A 62 9.61 0.03 -4.70
CA ALA A 62 8.72 -0.26 -5.82
C ALA A 62 9.30 0.31 -7.12
N ALA A 63 9.69 1.58 -7.16
CA ALA A 63 10.29 2.18 -8.35
C ALA A 63 11.63 1.54 -8.75
N MET A 64 12.41 1.05 -7.79
CA MET A 64 13.72 0.43 -8.04
C MET A 64 13.65 -1.00 -8.57
N GLY A 65 12.47 -1.63 -8.66
CA GLY A 65 12.41 -3.05 -8.99
C GLY A 65 12.39 -3.98 -7.77
N ALA A 66 12.68 -3.46 -6.58
CA ALA A 66 13.06 -4.24 -5.40
C ALA A 66 11.89 -4.63 -4.47
N ALA A 67 10.68 -4.11 -4.70
CA ALA A 67 9.51 -4.51 -3.92
C ALA A 67 8.79 -5.71 -4.58
N SER A 68 8.54 -6.76 -3.80
CA SER A 68 7.64 -7.86 -4.19
C SER A 68 6.17 -7.50 -3.88
N LEU A 69 5.24 -8.18 -4.56
CA LEU A 69 3.81 -7.95 -4.32
C LEU A 69 3.42 -8.33 -2.89
N GLU A 70 3.85 -9.49 -2.41
CA GLU A 70 3.50 -10.01 -1.08
C GLU A 70 4.02 -9.12 0.06
N GLU A 71 5.29 -8.70 0.02
CA GLU A 71 5.85 -7.80 1.04
C GLU A 71 5.20 -6.41 1.01
N THR A 72 4.85 -5.92 -0.19
CA THR A 72 4.18 -4.62 -0.34
C THR A 72 2.76 -4.68 0.21
N THR A 73 2.02 -5.75 -0.08
CA THR A 73 0.69 -6.01 0.49
C THR A 73 0.75 -6.01 2.01
N PHE A 74 1.68 -6.78 2.58
CA PHE A 74 1.86 -6.86 4.02
C PHE A 74 2.23 -5.50 4.63
N ALA A 75 3.16 -4.77 4.02
CA ALA A 75 3.57 -3.46 4.49
C ALA A 75 2.43 -2.44 4.45
N LEU A 76 1.61 -2.42 3.39
CA LEU A 76 0.44 -1.54 3.30
C LEU A 76 -0.60 -1.88 4.39
N LYS A 77 -0.82 -3.17 4.65
CA LYS A 77 -1.72 -3.63 5.71
C LYS A 77 -1.24 -3.20 7.09
N LEU A 78 0.05 -3.41 7.39
CA LEU A 78 0.68 -3.00 8.65
C LEU A 78 0.68 -1.47 8.85
N LEU A 79 0.82 -0.71 7.77
CA LEU A 79 0.89 0.76 7.79
C LEU A 79 -0.46 1.42 7.50
N SER A 80 -1.57 0.72 7.74
CA SER A 80 -2.93 1.23 7.59
C SER A 80 -3.64 1.30 8.94
N ASP A 81 -4.84 1.89 8.94
CA ASP A 81 -5.81 1.76 10.03
C ASP A 81 -5.99 0.32 10.51
N TYR A 82 -6.11 -0.65 9.60
CA TYR A 82 -6.19 -2.07 9.96
C TYR A 82 -4.99 -2.54 10.80
N GLY A 83 -3.78 -2.08 10.48
CA GLY A 83 -2.58 -2.40 11.25
C GLY A 83 -2.60 -1.76 12.64
N ASN A 84 -3.10 -0.53 12.75
CA ASN A 84 -3.26 0.15 14.03
C ASN A 84 -4.30 -0.56 14.90
N ASP A 85 -5.45 -0.92 14.33
CA ASP A 85 -6.55 -1.58 15.02
C ASP A 85 -6.10 -2.91 15.62
N LEU A 86 -5.38 -3.73 14.83
CA LEU A 86 -4.78 -4.96 15.35
C LEU A 86 -3.89 -4.70 16.56
N ILE A 87 -3.00 -3.70 16.49
CA ILE A 87 -2.07 -3.38 17.59
C ILE A 87 -2.84 -2.91 18.83
N ASN A 88 -3.87 -2.09 18.66
CA ASN A 88 -4.69 -1.60 19.76
C ASN A 88 -5.47 -2.73 20.44
N ASP A 89 -6.10 -3.62 19.65
CA ASP A 89 -6.80 -4.79 20.15
C ASP A 89 -5.88 -5.68 21.01
N TYR A 90 -4.62 -5.87 20.57
CA TYR A 90 -3.62 -6.57 21.37
C TYR A 90 -3.33 -5.87 22.70
N GLU A 91 -3.21 -4.54 22.73
CA GLU A 91 -2.94 -3.82 23.99
C GLU A 91 -4.12 -3.90 24.97
N GLU A 92 -5.37 -3.85 24.48
CA GLU A 92 -6.56 -4.00 25.33
C GLU A 92 -6.68 -5.40 25.95
N ASP A 93 -6.34 -6.47 25.20
CA ASP A 93 -6.40 -7.86 25.69
C ASP A 93 -5.39 -8.18 26.83
N TYR A 94 -4.37 -7.35 27.02
CA TYR A 94 -3.32 -7.54 28.05
C TYR A 94 -3.41 -6.56 29.23
N LEU A 95 -4.48 -5.76 29.31
CA LEU A 95 -4.78 -4.85 30.43
C LEU A 95 -5.91 -5.42 31.32
#